data_AF-W7QBZ5-F1
#
_entry.id   AF-W7QBZ5-F1
#
_cell.length_a   1.000
_cell.length_b   1.000
_cell.length_c   1.000
_cell.angle_alpha   90.00
_cell.angle_beta   90.00
_cell.angle_gamma   90.00
#
_symmetry.space_group_name_H-M   'P 1'
#
loop_
_entity.id
_entity.type
_entity.pdbx_description
1 polymer ?
#
loop_
_entity_poly.entity_id
_entity_poly.type
_entity_poly.pdbx_seq_one_letter_code
_entity_poly.pdbx_strand_id
1 'polypeptide(L)'
;MIIFKRVFFIFFCLLSFYSVSKEIVINQKVLSAQQIEQLEMKLGYDIQSGHYWYDAESGLWGIANGPALGQTQKGLIKNSKLAAKASNGGSGVFINGRELCAQEIVFCQQQTEHVLAKGHYRLNESGQLGLINHATELVVRYPKNHRAFCHSKSNIALHNHTIKTDLMLS
;
A
#
# COMPACT_ATOMS: atom_id res chain seq x y z
N MET A 1 -32.73 -23.93 42.17
CA MET A 1 -31.64 -24.42 41.29
C MET A 1 -31.78 -24.05 39.80
N ILE A 2 -32.96 -23.64 39.32
CA ILE A 2 -33.19 -23.31 37.89
C ILE A 2 -32.89 -21.82 37.57
N ILE A 3 -33.07 -20.92 38.54
CA ILE A 3 -32.85 -19.46 38.39
C ILE A 3 -31.36 -19.12 38.29
N PHE A 4 -30.50 -19.74 39.11
CA PHE A 4 -29.05 -19.52 39.08
C PHE A 4 -28.41 -19.96 37.75
N LYS A 5 -28.92 -21.04 37.10
CA LYS A 5 -28.47 -21.47 35.78
C LYS A 5 -28.81 -20.47 34.67
N ARG A 6 -29.95 -19.77 34.77
CA ARG A 6 -30.38 -18.77 33.78
C ARG A 6 -29.62 -17.45 33.90
N VAL A 7 -29.32 -17.01 35.12
CA VAL A 7 -28.52 -15.80 35.35
C VAL A 7 -27.06 -16.02 34.92
N PHE A 8 -26.50 -17.20 35.16
CA PHE A 8 -25.15 -17.56 34.70
C PHE A 8 -25.04 -17.60 33.16
N PHE A 9 -26.10 -18.05 32.47
CA PHE A 9 -26.13 -18.08 31.00
C PHE A 9 -26.25 -16.67 30.38
N ILE A 10 -26.99 -15.75 31.02
CA ILE A 10 -27.09 -14.36 30.57
C ILE A 10 -25.77 -13.59 30.81
N PHE A 11 -25.05 -13.90 31.89
CA PHE A 11 -23.74 -13.28 32.17
C PHE A 11 -22.64 -13.75 31.19
N PHE A 12 -22.71 -14.99 30.70
CA PHE A 12 -21.77 -15.53 29.71
C PHE A 12 -21.96 -14.94 28.29
N CYS A 13 -23.16 -14.44 27.96
CA CYS A 13 -23.41 -13.73 26.69
C CYS A 13 -22.88 -12.28 26.66
N LEU A 14 -22.63 -11.66 27.82
CA LEU A 14 -22.19 -10.25 27.90
C LEU A 14 -20.67 -10.06 27.79
N LEU A 15 -19.87 -11.14 27.81
CA LEU A 15 -18.41 -11.07 27.73
C LEU A 15 -17.84 -11.14 26.31
N SER A 16 -18.69 -11.30 25.29
CA SER A 16 -18.24 -11.64 23.94
C SER A 16 -18.33 -10.47 22.95
N PHE A 17 -17.91 -9.26 23.31
CA PHE A 17 -17.64 -8.20 22.33
C PHE A 17 -16.45 -7.33 22.70
N TYR A 18 -15.36 -7.92 23.20
CA TYR A 18 -14.07 -7.25 23.10
C TYR A 18 -13.59 -7.37 21.64
N SER A 19 -14.07 -6.47 20.77
CA SER A 19 -13.43 -6.29 19.46
C SER A 19 -12.04 -5.71 19.71
N VAL A 20 -10.98 -6.45 19.39
CA VAL A 20 -9.64 -5.89 19.31
C VAL A 20 -9.70 -4.72 18.33
N SER A 21 -9.40 -3.50 18.80
CA SER A 21 -9.45 -2.32 17.95
C SER A 21 -8.40 -2.43 16.85
N LYS A 22 -8.86 -2.44 15.60
CA LYS A 22 -8.02 -2.52 14.41
C LYS A 22 -7.33 -1.18 14.19
N GLU A 23 -6.04 -1.08 14.52
CA GLU A 23 -5.26 0.12 14.21
C GLU A 23 -4.78 0.09 12.76
N ILE A 24 -5.14 1.13 12.01
CA ILE A 24 -4.75 1.30 10.61
C ILE A 24 -4.26 2.72 10.41
N VAL A 25 -3.01 2.82 9.99
CA VAL A 25 -2.36 4.09 9.71
C VAL A 25 -2.08 4.15 8.21
N ILE A 26 -2.62 5.15 7.51
CA ILE A 26 -2.31 5.38 6.10
C ILE A 26 -1.81 6.80 5.92
N ASN A 27 -0.67 6.96 5.28
CA ASN A 27 -0.03 8.28 5.09
C ASN A 27 0.12 9.03 6.42
N GLN A 28 0.60 8.32 7.46
CA GLN A 28 0.79 8.81 8.83
C GLN A 28 -0.49 9.25 9.56
N LYS A 29 -1.67 9.01 8.99
CA LYS A 29 -2.95 9.29 9.64
C LYS A 29 -3.57 7.99 10.15
N VAL A 30 -3.83 7.93 11.45
CA VAL A 30 -4.68 6.90 12.06
C VAL A 30 -6.10 7.08 11.52
N LEU A 31 -6.66 6.01 10.94
CA LEU A 31 -8.03 6.02 10.44
C LEU A 31 -9.03 5.80 11.58
N SER A 32 -10.14 6.53 11.57
CA SER A 32 -11.27 6.23 12.46
C SER A 32 -11.99 4.94 12.04
N ALA A 33 -12.76 4.35 12.95
CA ALA A 33 -13.57 3.16 12.63
C ALA A 33 -14.48 3.38 11.42
N GLN A 34 -15.11 4.56 11.31
CA GLN A 34 -15.93 4.93 10.15
C GLN A 34 -15.11 5.01 8.85
N GLN A 35 -13.88 5.54 8.90
CA GLN A 35 -13.01 5.60 7.72
C GLN A 35 -12.55 4.19 7.28
N ILE A 36 -12.29 3.30 8.25
CA ILE A 36 -11.95 1.90 8.00
C ILE A 36 -13.13 1.21 7.31
N GLU A 37 -14.34 1.29 7.89
CA GLU A 37 -15.55 0.69 7.33
C GLU A 37 -15.84 1.19 5.91
N GLN A 38 -15.75 2.50 5.68
CA GLN A 38 -15.93 3.07 4.35
C GLN A 38 -14.89 2.60 3.33
N LEU A 39 -13.64 2.40 3.76
CA LEU A 39 -12.58 1.89 2.90
C LEU A 39 -12.80 0.40 2.59
N GLU A 40 -13.14 -0.40 3.58
CA GLU A 40 -13.45 -1.83 3.43
C GLU A 40 -14.67 -2.07 2.54
N MET A 41 -15.73 -1.27 2.69
CA MET A 41 -16.90 -1.31 1.79
C MET A 41 -16.52 -1.04 0.34
N LYS A 42 -15.62 -0.07 0.08
CA LYS A 42 -15.14 0.21 -1.28
C LYS A 42 -14.27 -0.91 -1.84
N LEU A 43 -13.47 -1.54 -0.98
CA LEU A 43 -12.55 -2.61 -1.36
C LEU A 43 -13.26 -3.97 -1.48
N GLY A 44 -14.38 -4.16 -0.79
CA GLY A 44 -15.11 -5.43 -0.73
C GLY A 44 -14.46 -6.48 0.18
N TYR A 45 -13.57 -6.06 1.09
CA TYR A 45 -12.93 -6.94 2.07
C TYR A 45 -12.33 -6.16 3.24
N ASP A 46 -12.13 -6.89 4.34
CA ASP A 46 -11.44 -6.41 5.52
C ASP A 46 -9.95 -6.17 5.22
N ILE A 47 -9.48 -4.96 5.51
CA ILE A 47 -8.04 -4.61 5.42
C ILE A 47 -7.30 -5.21 6.61
N GLN A 48 -5.98 -5.12 6.70
CA GLN A 48 -5.22 -5.64 7.84
C GLN A 48 -4.72 -4.50 8.71
N SER A 49 -4.72 -4.69 10.04
CA SER A 49 -4.04 -3.74 10.94
C SER A 49 -2.60 -3.52 10.52
N GLY A 50 -2.15 -2.27 10.53
CA GLY A 50 -0.81 -1.94 10.10
C GLY A 50 -0.64 -0.50 9.64
N HIS A 51 0.60 -0.20 9.26
CA HIS A 51 1.03 1.10 8.79
C HIS A 51 1.33 1.01 7.31
N TYR A 52 0.67 1.84 6.52
CA TYR A 52 0.75 1.83 5.07
C TYR A 52 1.02 3.23 4.54
N TRP A 53 1.47 3.27 3.30
CA TRP A 53 1.43 4.46 2.47
C TRP A 53 0.58 4.18 1.25
N TYR A 54 -0.01 5.25 0.72
CA TYR A 54 -0.89 5.20 -0.43
C TYR A 54 -0.71 6.46 -1.28
N ASP A 55 -0.49 6.28 -2.57
CA ASP A 55 -0.46 7.33 -3.56
C ASP A 55 -1.83 7.46 -4.21
N ALA A 56 -2.49 8.60 -4.00
CA ALA A 56 -3.84 8.84 -4.49
C ALA A 56 -3.91 9.05 -6.01
N GLU A 57 -2.82 9.46 -6.66
CA GLU A 57 -2.78 9.74 -8.10
C GLU A 57 -2.63 8.44 -8.88
N SER A 58 -1.65 7.61 -8.51
CA SER A 58 -1.35 6.36 -9.20
C SER A 58 -2.13 5.17 -8.65
N GLY A 59 -2.59 5.21 -7.39
CA GLY A 59 -3.13 4.05 -6.69
C GLY A 59 -2.05 3.09 -6.17
N LEU A 60 -0.77 3.46 -6.21
CA LEU A 60 0.29 2.67 -5.59
C LEU A 60 0.15 2.64 -4.08
N TRP A 61 0.52 1.52 -3.49
CA TRP A 61 0.51 1.37 -2.04
C TRP A 61 1.61 0.42 -1.57
N GLY A 62 1.94 0.52 -0.29
CA GLY A 62 2.90 -0.36 0.36
C GLY A 62 2.80 -0.27 1.88
N ILE A 63 3.59 -1.10 2.56
CA ILE A 63 3.81 -0.96 4.00
C ILE A 63 4.66 0.29 4.24
N ALA A 64 4.40 1.01 5.33
CA ALA A 64 5.20 2.17 5.73
C ALA A 64 6.70 1.81 5.76
N ASN A 65 7.53 2.68 5.20
CA ASN A 65 8.98 2.50 5.06
C ASN A 65 9.40 1.32 4.14
N GLY A 66 8.49 0.78 3.35
CA GLY A 66 8.76 -0.28 2.37
C GLY A 66 8.48 0.16 0.91
N PRO A 67 8.94 -0.64 -0.08
CA PRO A 67 8.68 -0.40 -1.50
C PRO A 67 7.20 -0.59 -1.84
N ALA A 68 6.83 -0.26 -3.09
CA ALA A 68 5.49 -0.55 -3.61
C ALA A 68 5.20 -2.06 -3.57
N LEU A 69 4.04 -2.43 -3.04
CA LEU A 69 3.54 -3.81 -3.03
C LEU A 69 2.53 -4.08 -4.16
N GLY A 70 2.09 -3.03 -4.83
CA GLY A 70 1.24 -3.12 -6.01
C GLY A 70 0.44 -1.85 -6.21
N GLN A 71 -0.47 -1.93 -7.17
CA GLN A 71 -1.36 -0.85 -7.56
C GLN A 71 -2.80 -1.27 -7.38
N THR A 72 -3.60 -0.39 -6.76
CA THR A 72 -5.04 -0.53 -6.61
C THR A 72 -5.75 0.64 -7.30
N GLN A 73 -7.04 0.82 -7.06
CA GLN A 73 -7.81 1.93 -7.60
C GLN A 73 -7.26 3.26 -7.11
N LYS A 74 -7.12 4.26 -8.00
CA LYS A 74 -6.74 5.62 -7.64
C LYS A 74 -7.83 6.30 -6.78
N GLY A 75 -7.45 7.29 -5.98
CA GLY A 75 -8.40 8.09 -5.20
C GLY A 75 -9.19 7.36 -4.10
N LEU A 76 -8.81 6.14 -3.67
CA LEU A 76 -9.45 5.44 -2.54
C LEU A 76 -9.48 6.30 -1.27
N ILE A 77 -8.36 6.99 -1.00
CA ILE A 77 -8.17 7.88 0.14
C ILE A 77 -7.88 9.28 -0.38
N LYS A 78 -8.89 10.15 -0.34
CA LYS A 78 -8.80 11.53 -0.85
C LYS A 78 -8.05 12.42 0.14
N ASN A 79 -7.39 13.46 -0.38
CA ASN A 79 -6.74 14.52 0.40
C ASN A 79 -5.71 14.00 1.44
N SER A 80 -5.10 12.84 1.18
CA SER A 80 -4.02 12.34 2.03
C SER A 80 -2.68 12.79 1.49
N LYS A 81 -1.90 13.51 2.32
CA LYS A 81 -0.56 13.96 1.94
C LYS A 81 0.39 12.76 2.02
N LEU A 82 0.87 12.30 0.87
CA LEU A 82 1.93 11.30 0.82
C LEU A 82 3.27 11.95 1.21
N ALA A 83 3.97 11.34 2.16
CA ALA A 83 5.26 11.84 2.61
C ALA A 83 6.38 11.39 1.68
N ALA A 84 7.39 12.25 1.48
CA ALA A 84 8.57 11.91 0.68
C ALA A 84 9.25 10.62 1.16
N LYS A 85 9.38 10.43 2.46
CA LYS A 85 10.03 9.26 3.06
C LYS A 85 9.11 8.05 3.27
N ALA A 86 7.90 8.04 2.73
CA ALA A 86 6.90 7.01 3.00
C ALA A 86 7.38 5.57 2.67
N SER A 87 8.32 5.42 1.75
CA SER A 87 8.93 4.15 1.31
C SER A 87 10.40 4.00 1.70
N ASN A 88 10.87 4.74 2.71
CA ASN A 88 12.28 4.74 3.13
C ASN A 88 13.26 5.03 1.95
N GLY A 89 12.93 6.07 1.18
CA GLY A 89 13.72 6.47 0.00
C GLY A 89 15.13 6.98 0.33
N GLY A 90 15.89 7.21 -0.75
CA GLY A 90 17.25 7.79 -0.71
C GLY A 90 17.90 7.90 -2.09
N SER A 91 17.09 7.82 -3.15
CA SER A 91 17.55 7.80 -4.54
C SER A 91 17.68 9.20 -5.14
N GLY A 92 17.01 10.21 -4.58
CA GLY A 92 16.80 11.49 -5.23
C GLY A 92 15.82 11.45 -6.41
N VAL A 93 15.11 10.34 -6.62
CA VAL A 93 14.05 10.19 -7.62
C VAL A 93 12.71 10.16 -6.90
N PHE A 94 11.82 11.06 -7.29
CA PHE A 94 10.52 11.21 -6.66
C PHE A 94 9.40 10.87 -7.63
N ILE A 95 8.44 10.05 -7.22
CA ILE A 95 7.18 9.81 -7.94
C ILE A 95 6.05 10.39 -7.08
N ASN A 96 5.28 11.34 -7.64
CA ASN A 96 4.13 11.97 -6.98
C ASN A 96 4.46 12.48 -5.57
N GLY A 97 5.68 13.00 -5.40
CA GLY A 97 6.18 13.53 -4.13
C GLY A 97 6.78 12.50 -3.16
N ARG A 98 6.71 11.20 -3.45
CA ARG A 98 7.39 10.13 -2.69
C ARG A 98 8.74 9.79 -3.29
N GLU A 99 9.77 9.69 -2.45
CA GLU A 99 11.10 9.29 -2.88
C GLU A 99 11.22 7.77 -3.00
N LEU A 100 11.65 7.29 -4.16
CA LEU A 100 11.83 5.86 -4.41
C LEU A 100 13.00 5.30 -3.60
N CYS A 101 12.82 4.06 -3.12
CA CYS A 101 13.93 3.28 -2.58
C CYS A 101 14.77 2.65 -3.71
N ALA A 102 15.95 2.13 -3.38
CA ALA A 102 16.86 1.52 -4.37
C ALA A 102 16.21 0.36 -5.15
N GLN A 103 15.39 -0.46 -4.49
CA GLN A 103 14.69 -1.56 -5.14
C GLN A 103 13.69 -1.08 -6.21
N GLU A 104 12.97 0.01 -5.93
CA GLU A 104 12.03 0.59 -6.89
C GLU A 104 12.75 1.22 -8.09
N ILE A 105 13.96 1.77 -7.89
CA ILE A 105 14.79 2.24 -8.99
C ILE A 105 15.13 1.10 -9.94
N VAL A 106 15.64 -0.01 -9.41
CA VAL A 106 15.98 -1.20 -10.22
C VAL A 106 14.75 -1.69 -10.98
N PHE A 107 13.61 -1.85 -10.29
CA PHE A 107 12.36 -2.24 -10.92
C PHE A 107 11.95 -1.30 -12.07
N CYS A 108 11.95 0.02 -11.85
CA CYS A 108 11.57 0.97 -12.89
C CYS A 108 12.55 0.99 -14.07
N GLN A 109 13.85 0.84 -13.83
CA GLN A 109 14.86 0.80 -14.90
C GLN A 109 14.74 -0.47 -15.74
N GLN A 110 14.47 -1.62 -15.13
CA GLN A 110 14.20 -2.87 -15.83
C GLN A 110 12.93 -2.80 -16.67
N GLN A 111 11.87 -2.17 -16.16
CA GLN A 111 10.60 -2.05 -16.89
C GLN A 111 10.64 -1.05 -18.04
N THR A 112 11.50 -0.04 -17.96
CA THR A 112 11.55 1.05 -18.96
C THR A 112 12.74 0.95 -19.90
N GLU A 113 13.75 0.13 -19.59
CA GLU A 113 15.05 0.12 -20.28
C GLU A 113 15.77 1.48 -20.23
N HIS A 114 15.42 2.33 -19.25
CA HIS A 114 15.96 3.67 -19.07
C HIS A 114 16.45 3.92 -17.66
N VAL A 115 17.60 4.59 -17.54
CA VAL A 115 18.08 5.12 -16.27
C VAL A 115 17.23 6.32 -15.86
N LEU A 116 16.54 6.22 -14.73
CA LEU A 116 15.86 7.36 -14.12
C LEU A 116 16.88 8.33 -13.53
N ALA A 117 16.90 9.55 -14.06
CA ALA A 117 17.67 10.66 -13.49
C ALA A 117 17.05 11.12 -12.16
N LYS A 118 17.85 11.74 -11.29
CA LYS A 118 17.33 12.42 -10.10
C LYS A 118 16.37 13.52 -10.52
N GLY A 119 15.25 13.64 -9.81
CA GLY A 119 14.21 14.61 -10.15
C GLY A 119 12.82 14.15 -9.72
N HIS A 120 11.83 14.94 -10.12
CA HIS A 120 10.43 14.72 -9.80
C HIS A 120 9.67 14.22 -11.02
N TYR A 121 8.99 13.10 -10.86
CA TYR A 121 8.19 12.44 -11.87
C TYR A 121 6.73 12.42 -11.44
N ARG A 122 5.85 12.51 -12.43
CA ARG A 122 4.42 12.20 -12.30
C ARG A 122 4.19 10.76 -12.73
N LEU A 123 3.37 10.03 -11.98
CA LEU A 123 2.88 8.70 -12.35
C LEU A 123 1.37 8.68 -12.23
N ASN A 124 0.66 8.30 -13.28
CA ASN A 124 -0.78 8.14 -13.23
C ASN A 124 -1.21 6.67 -13.08
N GLU A 125 -2.51 6.41 -13.06
CA GLU A 125 -3.08 5.08 -12.86
C GLU A 125 -2.81 4.08 -14.00
N SER A 126 -2.51 4.57 -15.21
CA SER A 126 -2.20 3.74 -16.38
C SER A 126 -0.73 3.34 -16.41
N GLY A 127 0.09 3.87 -15.49
CA GLY A 127 1.51 3.59 -15.41
C GLY A 127 2.37 4.54 -16.26
N GLN A 128 1.80 5.61 -16.81
CA GLN A 128 2.54 6.64 -17.55
C GLN A 128 3.38 7.44 -16.56
N LEU A 129 4.70 7.29 -16.67
CA LEU A 129 5.72 7.93 -15.85
C LEU A 129 6.36 9.05 -16.66
N GLY A 130 6.16 10.30 -16.25
CA GLY A 130 6.73 11.46 -16.93
C GLY A 130 7.60 12.31 -16.01
N LEU A 131 8.75 12.76 -16.48
CA LEU A 131 9.55 13.74 -15.74
C LEU A 131 8.84 15.10 -15.78
N ILE A 132 8.68 15.75 -14.62
CA ILE A 132 8.00 17.05 -14.54
C ILE A 132 8.75 18.09 -15.37
N ASN A 133 8.01 18.84 -16.20
CA ASN A 133 8.52 19.84 -17.16
C ASN A 133 9.29 19.29 -18.36
N HIS A 134 9.25 17.97 -18.62
CA HIS A 134 9.85 17.36 -19.79
C HIS A 134 8.83 16.51 -20.57
N ALA A 135 9.06 16.32 -21.87
CA ALA A 135 8.19 15.53 -22.75
C ALA A 135 8.44 14.00 -22.64
N THR A 136 9.38 13.57 -21.79
CA THR A 136 9.68 12.14 -21.60
C THR A 136 8.51 11.45 -20.92
N GLU A 137 8.00 10.41 -21.57
CA GLU A 137 6.94 9.56 -21.04
C GLU A 137 7.36 8.10 -21.18
N LEU A 138 7.59 7.47 -20.03
CA LEU A 138 7.89 6.05 -19.91
C LEU A 138 6.63 5.32 -19.42
N VAL A 139 6.59 4.00 -19.56
CA VAL A 139 5.50 3.19 -18.98
C VAL A 139 6.09 2.23 -17.97
N VAL A 140 5.64 2.34 -16.72
CA VAL A 140 5.98 1.40 -15.64
C VAL A 140 4.74 0.63 -15.23
N ARG A 141 4.77 -0.70 -15.32
CA ARG A 141 3.64 -1.57 -15.01
C ARG A 141 3.78 -2.19 -13.64
N TYR A 142 3.21 -1.55 -12.63
CA TYR A 142 3.10 -2.16 -11.30
C TYR A 142 2.05 -3.27 -11.29
N PRO A 143 2.29 -4.36 -10.54
CA PRO A 143 1.33 -5.45 -10.43
C PRO A 143 0.02 -4.93 -9.82
N LYS A 144 -1.10 -5.23 -10.47
CA LYS A 144 -2.42 -4.93 -9.91
C LYS A 144 -2.68 -5.86 -8.73
N ASN A 145 -3.07 -5.31 -7.59
CA ASN A 145 -3.31 -6.08 -6.37
C ASN A 145 -4.80 -6.08 -6.00
N HIS A 146 -5.39 -7.28 -5.94
CA HIS A 146 -6.79 -7.46 -5.56
C HIS A 146 -7.04 -7.22 -4.05
N ARG A 147 -6.00 -7.31 -3.20
CA ARG A 147 -6.08 -7.11 -1.75
C ARG A 147 -5.07 -6.07 -1.26
N ALA A 148 -5.36 -4.80 -1.55
CA ALA A 148 -4.66 -3.66 -1.01
C ALA A 148 -4.75 -3.62 0.53
N PHE A 149 -3.66 -3.20 1.19
CA PHE A 149 -3.59 -3.12 2.66
C PHE A 149 -3.80 -4.46 3.38
N CYS A 150 -3.47 -5.58 2.72
CA CYS A 150 -3.40 -6.91 3.32
C CYS A 150 -2.00 -7.51 3.07
N HIS A 151 -1.32 -7.99 4.11
CA HIS A 151 0.02 -8.58 3.98
C HIS A 151 -0.03 -10.12 4.04
N SER A 152 -0.57 -10.75 3.00
CA SER A 152 -0.43 -12.19 2.80
C SER A 152 1.04 -12.54 2.44
N LYS A 153 1.53 -13.72 2.86
CA LYS A 153 2.84 -14.27 2.41
C LYS A 153 2.95 -14.31 0.87
N SER A 154 1.83 -14.37 0.14
CA SER A 154 1.81 -14.30 -1.33
C SER A 154 2.20 -12.91 -1.89
N ASN A 155 1.91 -11.83 -1.18
CA ASN A 155 2.32 -10.47 -1.57
C ASN A 155 3.83 -10.25 -1.38
N ILE A 156 4.44 -11.00 -0.45
CA ILE A 156 5.89 -11.08 -0.23
C ILE A 156 6.55 -12.05 -1.24
N ALA A 157 5.81 -13.03 -1.77
CA ALA A 157 6.34 -13.98 -2.76
C ALA A 157 6.50 -13.37 -4.17
N LEU A 158 5.61 -12.47 -4.61
CA LEU A 158 5.85 -11.64 -5.80
C LEU A 158 7.07 -10.72 -5.62
N HIS A 159 7.31 -10.28 -4.39
CA HIS A 159 8.47 -9.47 -4.00
C HIS A 159 9.80 -10.27 -4.01
N ASN A 160 9.76 -11.60 -3.79
CA ASN A 160 10.95 -12.47 -3.80
C ASN A 160 11.15 -13.25 -5.12
N HIS A 161 10.09 -13.53 -5.90
CA HIS A 161 10.21 -14.30 -7.14
C HIS A 161 10.81 -13.46 -8.28
N THR A 162 10.52 -12.16 -8.35
CA THR A 162 11.20 -11.24 -9.29
C THR A 162 12.71 -11.15 -9.01
N ILE A 163 13.11 -11.18 -7.73
CA ILE A 163 14.54 -11.16 -7.35
C ILE A 163 15.24 -12.49 -7.65
N LYS A 164 14.54 -13.62 -7.52
CA LYS A 164 15.17 -14.95 -7.69
C LYS A 164 15.36 -15.35 -9.16
N THR A 165 14.55 -14.83 -10.08
CA THR A 165 14.76 -15.03 -11.53
C THR A 165 15.95 -14.23 -12.07
N ASP A 166 16.24 -13.07 -11.50
CA ASP A 166 17.37 -12.23 -11.95
C ASP A 166 18.72 -12.71 -11.42
N LEU A 167 18.77 -13.33 -10.23
CA LEU A 167 20.00 -13.94 -9.68
C LEU A 167 20.37 -15.30 -10.31
N MET A 168 19.51 -15.85 -11.16
CA MET A 168 19.74 -17.12 -11.86
C MET A 168 20.05 -16.92 -13.36
N LEU A 169 20.06 -15.68 -13.84
CA LEU A 169 20.34 -15.31 -15.23
C LEU A 169 21.52 -14.30 -15.37
N SER A 170 22.28 -14.06 -14.30
CA SER A 170 23.54 -13.30 -14.31
C SER A 170 24.75 -14.21 -14.21
#